data_AF-A0A3M1YWE8-F1
#
_entry.id   AF-A0A3M1YWE8-F1
#
_cell.length_a   1.000
_cell.length_b   1.000
_cell.length_c   1.000
_cell.angle_alpha   90.00
_cell.angle_beta   90.00
_cell.angle_gamma   90.00
#
_symmetry.space_group_name_H-M   'P 1'
#
loop_
_entity.id
_entity.type
_entity.pdbx_description
1 polymer ?
#
loop_
_entity_poly.entity_id
_entity_poly.type
_entity_poly.pdbx_seq_one_letter_code
_entity_poly.pdbx_strand_id
1 'polypeptide(L)' 'MASLGTTELLIILIIVLLLFGVGRVSRIGGELGNAVSAFRRGLHSNETQTEVDES' A
#
# COMPACT_ATOMS: atom_id res chain seq x y z
N MET A 1 0.94 20.42 -21.67
CA MET A 1 0.32 19.10 -21.49
C MET A 1 0.00 18.97 -20.01
N ALA A 2 -1.24 18.64 -19.64
CA ALA A 2 -1.73 18.75 -18.26
C ALA A 2 -0.95 17.81 -17.31
N SER A 3 -0.01 18.38 -16.57
CA SER A 3 0.64 17.73 -15.44
C SER A 3 -0.37 17.69 -14.31
N LEU A 4 -0.89 16.52 -13.96
CA LEU A 4 -1.59 16.34 -12.70
C LEU A 4 -0.55 16.55 -11.58
N GLY A 5 -0.52 17.76 -11.03
CA GLY A 5 0.37 18.08 -9.93
C GLY A 5 -0.02 17.34 -8.66
N THR A 6 0.90 17.36 -7.70
CA THR A 6 0.66 16.81 -6.36
C THR A 6 -0.56 17.44 -5.70
N THR A 7 -0.85 18.72 -5.98
CA THR A 7 -2.04 19.42 -5.48
C THR A 7 -3.34 18.89 -6.08
N GLU A 8 -3.41 18.68 -7.39
CA GLU A 8 -4.60 18.13 -8.06
C GLU A 8 -4.91 16.70 -7.58
N LEU A 9 -3.89 15.86 -7.42
CA LEU A 9 -4.06 14.51 -6.87
C LEU A 9 -4.62 14.52 -5.45
N LEU A 10 -4.20 15.48 -4.61
CA LEU A 10 -4.69 15.62 -3.24
C LEU A 10 -6.17 16.02 -3.23
N ILE A 11 -6.59 16.93 -4.11
CA ILE A 11 -8.00 17.33 -4.25
C ILE A 11 -8.84 16.12 -4.70
N ILE A 12 -8.39 15.37 -5.70
CA ILE A 12 -9.08 14.16 -6.17
C ILE A 12 -9.21 13.14 -5.04
N LEU A 13 -8.14 12.92 -4.26
CA LEU A 13 -8.15 12.02 -3.11
C LEU A 13 -9.21 12.44 -2.08
N ILE A 14 -9.31 13.73 -1.77
CA ILE A 14 -10.34 14.24 -0.86
C ILE A 14 -11.74 13.96 -1.40
N ILE A 15 -11.99 14.19 -2.69
CA ILE A 15 -13.30 13.91 -3.31
C ILE A 15 -13.64 12.42 -3.20
N VAL A 16 -12.68 11.54 -3.51
CA VAL A 16 -12.86 10.08 -3.38
C VAL A 16 -13.17 9.70 -1.93
N LEU A 17 -12.46 10.27 -0.96
CA LEU A 17 -12.72 10.02 0.47
C LEU A 17 -14.11 10.50 0.91
N LEU A 18 -14.63 11.60 0.34
CA LEU A 18 -15.99 12.07 0.63
C LEU A 18 -17.06 11.19 -0.01
N LEU A 19 -16.84 10.72 -1.25
CA LEU A 19 -17.80 9.86 -1.96
C LEU A 19 -17.91 8.47 -1.35
N PHE A 20 -16.77 7.85 -1.05
CA PHE A 20 -16.72 6.49 -0.53
C PHE A 20 -16.74 6.43 1.00
N GLY A 21 -16.40 7.54 1.66
CA GLY A 21 -16.26 7.64 3.10
C GLY A 21 -14.92 7.10 3.61
N VAL A 22 -14.32 7.80 4.59
CA VAL A 22 -13.03 7.42 5.19
C VAL A 22 -13.03 6.04 5.84
N GLY A 23 -14.17 5.61 6.40
CA GLY A 23 -14.30 4.31 7.08
C GLY A 23 -14.23 3.12 6.11
N ARG A 24 -14.89 3.22 4.94
CA ARG A 24 -14.84 2.16 3.91
C ARG A 24 -13.44 2.08 3.29
N VAL A 25 -12.82 3.22 2.98
CA VAL A 25 -11.47 3.27 2.42
C VAL A 25 -10.43 2.72 3.41
N SER A 26 -10.52 3.08 4.70
CA SER A 26 -9.62 2.57 5.73
C SER A 26 -9.77 1.06 5.96
N ARG A 27 -11.00 0.53 5.94
CA ARG A 27 -11.26 -0.91 6.07
C ARG A 27 -10.62 -1.71 4.93
N ILE A 28 -10.85 -1.29 3.69
CA ILE A 28 -10.29 -1.93 2.49
C ILE A 28 -8.76 -1.77 2.49
N GLY A 29 -8.26 -0.58 2.80
CA GLY A 29 -6.82 -0.32 2.90
C GLY A 29 -6.11 -1.16 3.96
N GLY A 30 -6.76 -1.42 5.11
CA GLY A 30 -6.24 -2.30 6.15
C GLY A 30 -6.14 -3.76 5.71
N GLU A 31 -7.18 -4.27 5.05
CA GLU A 31 -7.21 -5.64 4.50
C GLU A 31 -6.12 -5.81 3.41
N LEU A 32 -6.03 -4.86 2.47
CA LEU A 32 -5.00 -4.85 1.43
C LEU A 32 -3.58 -4.68 1.99
N GLY A 33 -3.41 -3.79 2.97
CA GLY A 33 -2.12 -3.53 3.61
C GLY A 33 -1.58 -4.77 4.33
N ASN A 34 -2.44 -5.51 5.01
CA ASN A 34 -2.06 -6.78 5.64
C ASN A 34 -1.64 -7.83 4.60
N ALA A 35 -2.36 -7.93 3.48
CA ALA A 35 -2.01 -8.84 2.39
C ALA A 35 -0.66 -8.48 1.74
N VAL A 36 -0.44 -7.19 1.43
CA VAL A 36 0.83 -6.69 0.88
C VAL A 36 1.98 -6.90 1.87
N SER A 37 1.72 -6.67 3.16
CA SER A 37 2.71 -6.88 4.23
C SER A 37 3.13 -8.35 4.33
N ALA A 38 2.18 -9.28 4.24
CA ALA A 38 2.45 -10.72 4.22
C ALA A 38 3.20 -11.14 2.96
N PHE A 39 2.81 -10.61 1.79
CA PHE A 39 3.50 -10.84 0.52
C PHE A 39 4.96 -10.38 0.58
N ARG A 40 5.19 -9.16 1.07
CA ARG A 40 6.54 -8.60 1.25
C ARG A 40 7.39 -9.45 2.20
N ARG A 41 6.81 -9.93 3.32
CA ARG A 41 7.52 -10.84 4.24
C ARG A 41 7.89 -12.16 3.56
N GLY A 42 6.98 -12.75 2.79
CA GLY A 42 7.25 -13.99 2.05
C GLY A 42 8.38 -13.85 1.04
N LEU A 43 8.45 -12.72 0.33
CA LEU A 43 9.55 -12.41 -0.59
C LEU A 43 10.89 -12.25 0.15
N HIS A 44 10.94 -11.49 1.24
CA HIS A 44 12.17 -11.29 2.00
C HIS A 44 12.63 -12.53 2.77
N SER A 45 11.72 -13.37 3.27
CA SER A 45 12.09 -14.65 3.93
C SER A 45 12.79 -15.62 2.98
N ASN A 46 12.60 -15.51 1.66
CA ASN A 46 13.35 -16.29 0.69
C ASN A 46 14.78 -15.75 0.48
N GLU A 47 14.98 -14.44 0.66
CA GLU A 47 16.30 -13.79 0.59
C GLU A 47 17.14 -14.08 1.84
N THR A 48 16.58 -13.94 3.05
CA THR A 48 17.35 -14.04 4.31
C THR A 48 17.68 -15.48 4.73
N GLN A 49 17.02 -16.49 4.16
CA GLN A 49 17.28 -17.90 4.50
C GLN A 49 18.52 -18.48 3.78
N THR A 50 19.11 -17.71 2.85
CA THR A 50 20.33 -18.12 2.13
C THR A 50 21.61 -17.79 2.91
N GLU A 51 21.56 -16.95 3.96
CA GLU A 51 22.77 -16.47 4.65
C GLU A 51 23.13 -17.24 5.94
N VAL A 52 22.30 -18.18 6.40
CA VAL A 52 22.47 -18.83 7.74
C VAL A 52 22.96 -20.28 7.66
N ASP A 53 23.16 -20.85 6.46
CA ASP A 53 23.57 -22.26 6.27
C ASP A 53 25.03 -22.43 5.77
N GLU A 54 25.82 -21.34 5.68
CA GLU A 54 27.25 -21.36 5.30
C GLU A 54 28.20 -20.88 6.42
N SER A 55 27.95 -21.23 7.68
CA SER A 55 28.91 -20.98 8.79
C SER A 55 28.99 -22.13 9.79
#